data_AF-A0A3S9CJ92-F1
#
_entry.id   AF-A0A3S9CJ92-F1
#
_cell.length_a   1.000
_cell.length_b   1.000
_cell.length_c   1.000
_cell.angle_alpha   90.00
_cell.angle_beta   90.00
_cell.angle_gamma   90.00
#
_symmetry.space_group_name_H-M   'P 1'
#
loop_
_entity.id
_entity.type
_entity.pdbx_description
1 polymer ?
#
loop_
_entity_poly.entity_id
_entity_poly.type
_entity_poly.pdbx_seq_one_letter_code
_entity_poly.pdbx_strand_id
1 'polypeptide(L)'
;MSRYTITVTSDHRSDPNAVIGYDPPLRTLFLQAFPEESGDDLALWLGTSDCEYETLDALHAAARSRGFDFMPLPDDVALLLVEHLAKGADGQPHDGPLAAFLRHLRSK
;
A
#
# COMPACT_ATOMS: atom_id res chain seq x y z
N MET A 1 -0.79 10.14 0.27
CA MET A 1 -1.27 8.73 0.33
C MET A 1 -2.41 8.61 -0.66
N SER A 2 -2.19 7.84 -1.72
CA SER A 2 -3.17 7.67 -2.80
C SER A 2 -4.02 6.45 -2.51
N ARG A 3 -5.33 6.56 -2.72
CA ARG A 3 -6.32 5.50 -2.44
C ARG A 3 -7.19 5.32 -3.67
N TYR A 4 -7.37 4.07 -4.08
CA TYR A 4 -8.19 3.67 -5.21
C TYR A 4 -9.11 2.55 -4.79
N THR A 5 -10.37 2.64 -5.22
CA THR A 5 -11.35 1.59 -4.96
C THR A 5 -11.21 0.51 -6.02
N ILE A 6 -11.12 -0.73 -5.57
CA ILE A 6 -11.01 -1.93 -6.40
C ILE A 6 -11.94 -3.00 -5.86
N THR A 7 -12.13 -4.05 -6.65
CA THR A 7 -12.85 -5.25 -6.20
C THR A 7 -11.86 -6.30 -5.71
N VAL A 8 -12.04 -6.75 -4.46
CA VAL A 8 -11.30 -7.88 -3.89
C VAL A 8 -12.27 -9.03 -3.72
N THR A 9 -11.89 -10.20 -4.20
CA THR A 9 -12.62 -11.45 -4.05
C THR A 9 -11.94 -12.35 -3.04
N SER A 10 -12.73 -13.19 -2.39
CA SER A 10 -12.33 -14.31 -1.55
C SER A 10 -13.15 -15.53 -1.96
N ASP A 11 -12.81 -16.71 -1.47
CA ASP A 11 -13.53 -17.96 -1.78
C ASP A 11 -15.05 -17.91 -1.53
N HIS A 12 -15.52 -17.00 -0.66
CA HIS A 12 -16.92 -16.93 -0.24
C HIS A 12 -17.57 -15.54 -0.37
N ARG A 13 -16.79 -14.48 -0.61
CA ARG A 13 -17.29 -13.10 -0.62
C ARG A 13 -16.50 -12.24 -1.61
N SER A 14 -17.17 -11.23 -2.15
CA SER A 14 -16.55 -10.17 -2.95
C SER A 14 -16.81 -8.83 -2.29
N ASP A 15 -15.75 -8.05 -2.12
CA ASP A 15 -15.79 -6.68 -1.65
C ASP A 15 -15.50 -5.72 -2.81
N PRO A 16 -16.53 -5.07 -3.39
CA PRO A 16 -16.35 -4.09 -4.45
C PRO A 16 -15.82 -2.73 -3.96
N ASN A 17 -15.73 -2.53 -2.64
CA ASN A 17 -15.31 -1.28 -2.01
C ASN A 17 -13.92 -1.36 -1.37
N ALA A 18 -13.14 -2.39 -1.71
CA ALA A 18 -11.79 -2.53 -1.21
C ALA A 18 -10.91 -1.37 -1.68
N VAL A 19 -9.93 -1.00 -0.87
CA VAL A 19 -9.04 0.13 -1.11
C VAL A 19 -7.62 -0.35 -1.30
N ILE A 20 -7.04 -0.07 -2.46
CA ILE A 20 -5.61 -0.24 -2.74
C ILE A 20 -4.94 1.12 -2.86
N GLY A 21 -3.66 1.20 -2.52
CA GLY A 21 -2.95 2.46 -2.62
C GLY A 21 -1.45 2.35 -2.41
N TYR A 22 -0.79 3.49 -2.54
CA TYR A 22 0.61 3.66 -2.19
C TYR A 22 0.73 4.65 -1.04
N ASP A 23 1.50 4.27 -0.03
CA ASP A 23 1.86 5.09 1.11
C ASP A 23 3.30 5.60 0.93
N PRO A 24 3.50 6.89 0.60
CA PRO A 24 4.85 7.43 0.43
C PRO A 24 5.70 7.42 1.72
N PRO A 25 5.17 7.79 2.92
CA PRO A 25 5.91 7.65 4.17
C PRO A 25 6.45 6.24 4.45
N LEU A 26 5.64 5.21 4.22
CA LEU A 26 6.04 3.81 4.43
C LEU A 26 6.68 3.17 3.20
N ARG A 27 6.72 3.89 2.07
CA ARG A 27 7.23 3.43 0.77
C ARG A 27 6.67 2.06 0.35
N THR A 28 5.41 1.78 0.73
CA THR A 28 4.76 0.49 0.51
C THR A 28 3.43 0.66 -0.18
N LEU A 29 3.04 -0.33 -0.97
CA LEU A 29 1.66 -0.53 -1.35
C LEU A 29 0.87 -1.08 -0.16
N PHE A 30 -0.39 -0.66 -0.05
CA PHE A 30 -1.32 -1.16 0.95
C PHE A 30 -2.60 -1.64 0.29
N LEU A 31 -3.24 -2.62 0.93
CA LEU A 31 -4.54 -3.16 0.55
C LEU A 31 -5.41 -3.28 1.79
N GLN A 32 -6.60 -2.72 1.72
CA GLN A 32 -7.64 -2.79 2.75
C GLN A 32 -8.89 -3.37 2.11
N ALA A 33 -9.44 -4.43 2.67
CA ALA A 33 -10.66 -5.05 2.15
C ALA A 33 -11.48 -5.66 3.27
N PHE A 34 -12.78 -5.85 2.99
CA PHE A 34 -13.78 -6.38 3.90
C PHE A 34 -13.88 -5.56 5.19
N PRO A 35 -14.26 -4.28 5.11
CA PRO A 35 -14.64 -3.53 6.29
C PRO A 35 -15.86 -4.17 6.94
N GLU A 36 -15.79 -4.34 8.26
CA GLU A 36 -16.95 -4.76 9.05
C GLU A 36 -18.05 -3.68 9.01
N GLU A 37 -19.29 -4.06 9.31
CA GLU A 37 -20.46 -3.16 9.35
C GLU A 37 -20.26 -1.97 10.31
N SER A 38 -19.42 -2.17 11.33
CA SER A 38 -18.98 -1.18 12.32
C SER A 38 -17.86 -0.26 11.81
N GLY A 39 -17.17 -0.63 10.73
CA GLY A 39 -16.14 0.16 10.05
C GLY A 39 -14.77 0.22 10.75
N ASP A 40 -14.67 -0.29 11.98
CA ASP A 40 -13.44 -0.23 12.78
C ASP A 40 -12.51 -1.44 12.55
N ASP A 41 -13.04 -2.57 12.07
CA ASP A 41 -12.25 -3.77 11.78
C ASP A 41 -12.22 -4.09 10.27
N LEU A 42 -11.03 -4.43 9.79
CA LEU A 42 -10.75 -4.78 8.39
C LEU A 42 -10.32 -6.24 8.34
N ALA A 43 -11.07 -7.10 7.65
CA ALA A 43 -10.68 -8.51 7.55
C ALA A 43 -9.36 -8.69 6.78
N LEU A 44 -9.00 -7.72 5.93
CA LEU A 44 -7.71 -7.67 5.26
C LEU A 44 -7.10 -6.28 5.37
N TRP A 45 -5.92 -6.20 5.99
CA TRP A 45 -5.04 -5.04 5.94
C TRP A 45 -3.60 -5.50 5.68
N LEU A 46 -3.03 -5.04 4.57
CA LEU A 46 -1.64 -5.23 4.14
C LEU A 46 -0.96 -3.87 3.95
N GLY A 47 0.36 -3.80 4.11
CA GLY A 47 1.15 -2.59 3.86
C GLY A 47 1.10 -1.64 5.06
N THR A 48 1.31 -2.18 6.25
CA THR A 48 1.31 -1.42 7.50
C THR A 48 2.73 -1.14 8.00
N SER A 49 3.73 -1.80 7.41
CA SER A 49 5.15 -1.66 7.75
C SER A 49 5.93 -0.93 6.65
N ASP A 50 7.08 -0.38 7.03
CA ASP A 50 8.00 0.29 6.10
C ASP A 50 8.57 -0.71 5.07
N CYS A 51 8.50 -0.33 3.80
CA CYS A 51 8.95 -1.11 2.63
C CYS A 51 8.40 -2.56 2.60
N GLU A 52 7.19 -2.80 3.12
CA GLU A 52 6.61 -4.15 3.21
C GLU A 52 6.30 -4.76 1.83
N TYR A 53 5.70 -3.96 0.94
CA TYR A 53 5.32 -4.34 -0.42
C TYR A 53 5.70 -3.26 -1.43
N GLU A 54 6.85 -3.43 -2.08
CA GLU A 54 7.33 -2.48 -3.10
C GLU A 54 6.81 -2.78 -4.52
N THR A 55 6.12 -3.92 -4.72
CA THR A 55 5.58 -4.31 -6.03
C THR A 55 4.14 -4.83 -5.90
N LEU A 56 3.34 -4.62 -6.95
CA LEU A 56 1.98 -5.16 -7.04
C LEU A 56 1.97 -6.69 -6.95
N ASP A 57 2.98 -7.35 -7.50
CA ASP A 57 3.12 -8.81 -7.46
C ASP A 57 3.34 -9.31 -6.02
N ALA A 58 4.18 -8.65 -5.24
CA ALA A 58 4.39 -8.98 -3.82
C ALA A 58 3.11 -8.79 -2.99
N LEU A 59 2.40 -7.68 -3.21
CA LEU A 59 1.12 -7.43 -2.54
C LEU A 59 0.07 -8.47 -2.95
N HIS A 60 0.02 -8.85 -4.22
CA HIS A 60 -0.88 -9.85 -4.76
C HIS A 60 -0.59 -11.25 -4.20
N ALA A 61 0.68 -11.64 -4.13
CA ALA A 61 1.09 -12.90 -3.51
C ALA A 61 0.70 -12.94 -2.03
N ALA A 62 0.86 -11.84 -1.30
CA ALA A 62 0.44 -11.73 0.10
C ALA A 62 -1.08 -11.84 0.26
N ALA A 63 -1.85 -11.14 -0.58
CA ALA A 63 -3.31 -11.26 -0.59
C ALA A 63 -3.75 -12.70 -0.87
N ARG A 64 -3.16 -13.35 -1.89
CA ARG A 64 -3.46 -14.74 -2.25
C ARG A 64 -3.10 -15.73 -1.15
N SER A 65 -2.01 -15.50 -0.43
CA SER A 65 -1.63 -16.33 0.72
C SER A 65 -2.67 -16.29 1.86
N ARG A 66 -3.46 -15.22 1.92
CA ARG A 66 -4.57 -15.03 2.86
C ARG A 66 -5.93 -15.43 2.27
N GLY A 67 -5.98 -15.97 1.06
CA GLY A 67 -7.21 -16.41 0.39
C GLY A 67 -7.98 -15.28 -0.33
N PHE A 68 -7.30 -14.17 -0.63
CA PHE A 68 -7.88 -13.02 -1.32
C PHE A 68 -7.24 -12.81 -2.69
N ASP A 69 -8.04 -12.45 -3.68
CA ASP A 69 -7.59 -12.13 -5.03
C ASP A 69 -8.25 -10.82 -5.49
N PHE A 70 -7.45 -9.90 -6.01
CA PHE A 70 -7.91 -8.58 -6.46
C PHE A 70 -7.57 -8.30 -7.92
N MET A 71 -7.08 -9.32 -8.62
CA MET A 71 -6.70 -9.23 -10.02
C MET A 71 -7.82 -9.80 -10.91
N PRO A 72 -8.05 -9.22 -12.11
CA PRO A 72 -7.31 -8.09 -12.68
C PRO A 72 -7.68 -6.74 -12.06
N LEU A 73 -6.68 -5.88 -11.86
CA LEU A 73 -6.89 -4.48 -11.52
C LEU A 73 -7.41 -3.69 -12.74
N PRO A 74 -8.25 -2.66 -12.54
CA PRO A 74 -8.56 -1.71 -13.61
C PRO A 74 -7.28 -1.05 -14.14
N ASP A 75 -7.15 -0.92 -15.46
CA ASP A 75 -5.96 -0.37 -16.11
C ASP A 75 -5.60 1.04 -15.58
N ASP A 76 -6.61 1.87 -15.33
CA ASP A 76 -6.43 3.22 -14.78
C ASP A 76 -5.77 3.17 -13.39
N VAL A 77 -6.21 2.23 -12.53
CA VAL A 77 -5.67 2.08 -11.17
C VAL A 77 -4.26 1.51 -11.21
N ALA A 78 -4.02 0.52 -12.06
CA ALA A 78 -2.69 -0.07 -12.22
C ALA A 78 -1.67 0.99 -12.70
N LEU A 79 -2.04 1.81 -13.69
CA LEU A 79 -1.20 2.89 -14.19
C LEU A 79 -0.90 3.92 -13.09
N LEU A 80 -1.93 4.39 -12.38
CA LEU A 80 -1.77 5.34 -11.29
C LEU A 80 -0.86 4.80 -10.20
N LEU A 81 -0.99 3.52 -9.81
CA LEU A 81 -0.13 2.92 -8.79
C LEU A 81 1.34 2.87 -9.23
N VAL A 82 1.59 2.53 -10.49
CA VAL A 82 2.95 2.54 -11.07
C VAL A 82 3.54 3.95 -11.08
N GLU A 83 2.75 4.97 -11.43
CA GLU A 83 3.20 6.36 -11.38
C GLU A 83 3.55 6.81 -9.94
N HIS A 84 2.78 6.38 -8.94
CA HIS A 84 3.05 6.71 -7.54
C HIS A 84 4.28 5.98 -7.00
N LEU A 85 4.48 4.72 -7.39
CA LEU A 85 5.70 3.97 -7.09
C LEU A 85 6.94 4.65 -7.67
N ALA A 86 6.86 5.08 -8.94
CA ALA A 86 7.96 5.81 -9.59
C ALA A 86 8.27 7.13 -8.87
N LYS A 87 7.24 7.92 -8.53
CA LYS A 87 7.40 9.17 -7.76
C LYS A 87 7.92 8.95 -6.34
N GLY A 88 7.54 7.84 -5.70
CA GLY A 88 8.03 7.45 -4.38
C GLY A 88 9.50 7.02 -4.39
N ALA A 89 9.97 6.42 -5.49
CA ALA A 89 11.38 6.09 -5.71
C ALA A 89 12.24 7.34 -5.98
N ASP A 90 11.69 8.36 -6.64
CA ASP A 90 12.31 9.69 -6.82
C ASP A 90 12.22 10.58 -5.56
N GLY A 91 11.62 10.06 -4.48
CA GLY A 91 11.56 10.71 -3.18
C GLY A 91 12.97 10.89 -2.61
N GLN A 92 13.53 12.06 -2.88
CA GLN A 92 14.72 12.67 -2.26
C GLN A 92 14.97 12.09 -0.85
N PRO A 93 16.19 11.60 -0.55
CA PRO A 93 16.49 11.02 0.76
C PRO A 93 16.00 12.00 1.81
N HIS A 94 15.16 11.52 2.73
CA HIS A 94 14.48 12.35 3.71
C HIS A 94 15.50 13.22 4.46
N ASP A 95 15.77 14.43 3.98
CA ASP A 95 16.34 15.55 4.74
C ASP A 95 15.23 16.09 5.65
N GLY A 96 14.54 15.19 6.35
CA GLY A 96 13.63 15.55 7.42
C GLY A 96 14.42 16.16 8.58
N PRO A 97 13.76 16.89 9.48
CA PRO A 97 14.42 17.49 10.65
C PRO A 97 15.21 16.46 11.48
N LEU A 98 14.81 15.19 11.45
CA LEU A 98 15.50 14.09 12.10
C LEU A 98 16.83 13.70 11.41
N ALA A 99 16.88 13.72 10.08
CA ALA A 99 18.13 13.50 9.32
C ALA A 99 19.10 14.69 9.47
N ALA A 100 18.59 15.92 9.50
CA ALA A 100 19.37 17.10 9.81
C ALA A 100 19.95 17.06 11.24
N PHE A 101 19.15 16.59 12.21
CA PHE A 101 19.59 16.40 13.59
C PHE A 101 20.69 15.33 13.71
N LEU A 102 20.55 14.20 13.02
CA LEU A 102 21.57 13.14 13.01
C LEU A 102 22.89 13.58 12.36
N ARG A 103 22.82 14.44 11.33
CA ARG A 103 24.02 15.04 10.71
C ARG A 103 24.76 15.97 11.68
N HIS A 104 24.03 16.72 12.49
CA HIS A 104 24.62 17.60 13.50
C HIS A 104 25.32 16.82 14.63
N LEU A 105 24.77 15.68 15.05
CA LEU A 105 25.36 14.83 16.08
C LEU A 105 26.65 14.13 15.65
N ARG A 106 26.83 13.86 14.36
CA ARG A 106 28.04 13.22 13.79
C ARG A 106 29.22 14.17 13.61
N SER A 107 29.03 15.47 13.82
CA SER A 107 30.08 16.48 13.56
C SER A 107 30.84 16.91 14.83
N LYS A 108 30.87 16.06 15.87
CA LYS A 108 31.58 16.34 17.13
C LYS A 108 32.62 15.29 17.44
#